data_AF-A0A849EQE3-F1
#
_entry.id   AF-A0A849EQE3-F1
#
_cell.length_a   1.000
_cell.length_b   1.000
_cell.length_c   1.000
_cell.angle_alpha   90.00
_cell.angle_beta   90.00
_cell.angle_gamma   90.00
#
_symmetry.space_group_name_H-M   'P 1'
#
loop_
_entity.id
_entity.type
_entity.pdbx_description
1 polymer ?
#
loop_
_entity_poly.entity_id
_entity_poly.type
_entity_poly.pdbx_seq_one_letter_code
_entity_poly.pdbx_strand_id
1 'polypeptide(L)'
;MSQHTHQFVETYQGLVGFGMDRKTDEDTVICYLQKFSDDTLMSVLRDRLADDDLAALFGLLSDLLRRHLNEDEYHKLFLKEDHPH
;
A
#
# COMPACT_ATOMS: atom_id res chain seq x y z
N MET A 1 4.38 20.27 0.51
CA MET A 1 4.13 19.14 1.43
C MET A 1 3.99 17.89 0.58
N SER A 2 4.47 16.73 1.04
CA SER A 2 4.26 15.47 0.33
C SER A 2 2.77 15.11 0.36
N GLN A 3 2.22 14.65 -0.77
CA GLN A 3 0.81 14.25 -0.85
C GLN A 3 0.56 12.87 -0.22
N HIS A 4 1.60 12.02 -0.17
CA HIS A 4 1.56 10.70 0.46
C HIS A 4 2.21 10.75 1.85
N THR A 5 1.68 9.94 2.77
CA THR A 5 2.17 9.82 4.15
C THR A 5 2.29 8.35 4.55
N HIS A 6 3.43 7.99 5.14
CA HIS A 6 3.75 6.63 5.61
C HIS A 6 4.05 6.65 7.12
N GLN A 7 3.14 7.22 7.92
CA GLN A 7 3.38 7.43 9.35
C GLN A 7 2.91 6.27 10.23
N PHE A 8 2.13 5.34 9.70
CA PHE A 8 1.56 4.25 10.49
C PHE A 8 2.67 3.34 11.01
N VAL A 9 3.63 2.99 10.16
CA VAL A 9 4.80 2.17 10.52
C VAL A 9 5.66 2.79 11.62
N GLU A 10 5.70 4.13 11.71
CA GLU A 10 6.50 4.86 12.70
C GLU A 10 5.77 5.07 14.03
N THR A 11 4.43 5.11 14.00
CA THR A 11 3.60 5.45 15.17
C THR A 11 2.93 4.24 15.80
N TYR A 12 2.79 3.14 15.06
CA TYR A 12 2.20 1.90 15.55
C TYR A 12 3.13 1.19 16.54
N GLN A 13 2.63 0.95 17.76
CA GLN A 13 3.36 0.28 18.85
C GLN A 13 2.81 -1.12 19.17
N GLY A 14 1.85 -1.61 18.38
CA GLY A 14 1.26 -2.92 18.56
C GLY A 14 2.13 -4.05 18.01
N LEU A 15 1.63 -5.27 18.11
CA LEU A 15 2.32 -6.44 17.59
C LEU A 15 2.25 -6.47 16.06
N VAL A 16 3.41 -6.70 15.42
CA VAL A 16 3.46 -7.02 13.99
C VAL A 16 3.52 -8.54 13.87
N GLY A 17 2.41 -9.16 13.47
CA GLY A 17 2.26 -10.60 13.36
C GLY A 17 0.98 -10.96 12.61
N PHE A 18 1.08 -11.87 11.63
CA PHE A 18 -0.04 -12.31 10.81
C PHE A 18 -0.53 -13.70 11.23
N GLY A 19 -1.85 -13.90 11.26
CA GLY A 19 -2.52 -15.15 11.59
C GLY A 19 -3.01 -15.29 13.04
N MET A 20 -2.93 -14.22 13.86
CA MET A 20 -3.40 -14.26 15.26
C MET A 20 -4.86 -13.87 15.38
N ASP A 21 -5.20 -12.68 14.87
CA ASP A 21 -6.56 -12.16 14.84
C ASP A 21 -6.69 -11.11 13.73
N ARG A 22 -7.95 -10.84 13.35
CA ARG A 22 -8.26 -9.95 12.23
C ARG A 22 -7.66 -8.55 12.39
N LYS A 23 -7.66 -7.98 13.60
CA LYS A 23 -7.20 -6.61 13.82
C LYS A 23 -5.68 -6.53 13.72
N THR A 24 -4.98 -7.48 14.33
CA THR A 24 -3.52 -7.56 14.24
C THR A 24 -3.06 -7.84 12.80
N ASP A 25 -3.81 -8.64 12.05
CA ASP A 25 -3.54 -8.90 10.63
C ASP A 25 -3.66 -7.63 9.78
N GLU A 26 -4.73 -6.85 10.00
CA GLU A 26 -4.93 -5.56 9.31
C GLU A 26 -3.79 -4.59 9.59
N ASP A 27 -3.43 -4.40 10.86
CA ASP A 27 -2.34 -3.50 11.24
C ASP A 27 -0.98 -3.99 10.68
N THR A 28 -0.75 -5.30 10.70
CA THR A 28 0.46 -5.93 10.14
C THR A 28 0.59 -5.67 8.65
N VAL A 29 -0.50 -5.82 7.88
CA VAL A 29 -0.49 -5.55 6.43
C VAL A 29 -0.16 -4.08 6.13
N ILE A 30 -0.71 -3.13 6.90
CA ILE A 30 -0.39 -1.71 6.72
C ILE A 30 1.10 -1.45 6.99
N CYS A 31 1.63 -1.99 8.09
CA CYS A 31 3.06 -1.89 8.42
C CYS A 31 3.94 -2.47 7.32
N TYR A 32 3.59 -3.66 6.80
CA TYR A 32 4.34 -4.30 5.71
C TYR A 32 4.30 -3.49 4.43
N LEU A 33 3.14 -2.97 4.03
CA LEU A 33 3.01 -2.16 2.82
C LEU A 33 3.83 -0.87 2.92
N GLN A 34 3.81 -0.18 4.06
CA GLN A 34 4.61 1.03 4.25
C GLN A 34 6.12 0.76 4.28
N LYS A 35 6.56 -0.35 4.90
CA LYS A 35 7.96 -0.78 4.87
C LYS A 35 8.38 -1.19 3.46
N PHE A 36 7.52 -1.90 2.74
CA PHE A 36 7.77 -2.37 1.38
C PHE A 36 7.90 -1.19 0.42
N SER A 37 7.02 -0.18 0.54
CA SER A 37 7.01 1.01 -0.31
C SER A 37 8.05 2.07 0.07
N ASP A 38 8.96 1.80 1.01
CA ASP A 38 10.04 2.73 1.34
C ASP A 38 10.93 2.98 0.10
N ASP A 39 11.28 4.24 -0.16
CA ASP A 39 12.01 4.63 -1.36
C ASP A 39 13.37 3.95 -1.46
N THR A 40 14.07 3.77 -0.34
CA THR A 40 15.38 3.12 -0.32
C THR A 40 15.23 1.64 -0.64
N LEU A 41 14.26 0.95 -0.03
CA LEU A 41 13.99 -0.45 -0.32
C LEU A 41 13.54 -0.66 -1.78
N MET A 42 12.59 0.15 -2.25
CA MET A 42 12.07 0.05 -3.62
C MET A 42 13.13 0.36 -4.67
N SER A 43 14.10 1.23 -4.39
CA SER A 43 15.24 1.46 -5.28
C SER A 43 16.08 0.20 -5.51
N VAL A 44 16.17 -0.68 -4.50
CA VAL A 44 16.86 -1.96 -4.59
C VAL A 44 15.98 -3.02 -5.23
N LEU A 45 14.70 -3.06 -4.88
CA LEU A 45 13.77 -4.09 -5.36
C LEU A 45 13.40 -3.90 -6.83
N ARG A 46 13.24 -2.66 -7.31
CA ARG A 46 12.84 -2.40 -8.71
C ARG A 46 13.82 -2.99 -9.74
N ASP A 47 15.10 -3.11 -9.38
CA ASP A 47 16.14 -3.68 -10.24
C ASP A 47 16.24 -5.21 -10.11
N ARG A 48 15.52 -5.81 -9.15
CA ARG A 48 15.56 -7.24 -8.81
C ARG A 48 14.27 -7.99 -9.11
N LEU A 49 13.13 -7.31 -9.05
CA LEU A 49 11.83 -7.89 -9.38
C LEU A 49 11.80 -8.22 -10.87
N ALA A 50 11.42 -9.45 -11.21
CA ALA A 50 11.19 -9.82 -12.59
C ALA A 50 9.90 -9.17 -13.12
N ASP A 51 9.74 -9.13 -14.44
CA ASP A 51 8.52 -8.59 -15.08
C ASP A 51 7.25 -9.27 -14.53
N ASP A 52 7.30 -10.58 -14.28
CA ASP A 52 6.18 -11.33 -13.70
C ASP A 52 5.88 -10.90 -12.25
N ASP A 53 6.89 -10.57 -11.45
CA ASP A 53 6.70 -10.07 -10.08
C ASP A 53 6.04 -8.69 -10.09
N LEU A 54 6.49 -7.82 -11.00
CA LEU A 54 5.92 -6.47 -11.20
C LEU A 54 4.47 -6.56 -11.64
N ALA A 55 4.18 -7.43 -12.62
CA ALA A 55 2.83 -7.66 -13.12
C ALA A 55 1.90 -8.25 -12.04
N ALA A 56 2.40 -9.19 -11.23
CA ALA A 56 1.65 -9.78 -10.13
C ALA A 56 1.32 -8.74 -9.04
N LEU A 57 2.30 -7.92 -8.65
CA LEU A 57 2.08 -6.86 -7.65
C LEU A 57 1.08 -5.82 -8.16
N PHE A 58 1.25 -5.35 -9.39
CA PHE A 58 0.32 -4.41 -10.00
C PHE A 58 -1.09 -4.99 -10.07
N GLY A 59 -1.24 -6.22 -10.57
CA GLY A 59 -2.52 -6.89 -10.70
C GLY A 59 -3.25 -7.04 -9.36
N LEU A 60 -2.54 -7.45 -8.31
CA LEU A 60 -3.10 -7.58 -6.96
C LEU A 60 -3.60 -6.24 -6.41
N LEU A 61 -2.76 -5.19 -6.49
CA LEU A 61 -3.11 -3.86 -5.97
C LEU A 61 -4.27 -3.26 -6.75
N SER A 62 -4.23 -3.31 -8.09
CA SER A 62 -5.31 -2.79 -8.94
C SER A 62 -6.65 -3.50 -8.71
N ASP A 63 -6.64 -4.82 -8.53
CA ASP A 63 -7.86 -5.57 -8.23
C ASP A 63 -8.45 -5.22 -6.86
N LEU A 64 -7.61 -5.07 -5.83
CA LEU A 64 -8.05 -4.64 -4.50
C LEU A 64 -8.65 -3.24 -4.53
N LEU A 65 -7.99 -2.29 -5.20
CA LEU A 65 -8.51 -0.93 -5.36
C LEU A 65 -9.87 -0.93 -6.06
N ARG A 66 -10.00 -1.64 -7.18
CA ARG A 66 -11.25 -1.74 -7.94
C ARG A 66 -12.40 -2.38 -7.15
N ARG A 67 -12.11 -3.39 -6.32
CA ARG A 67 -13.13 -4.09 -5.53
C ARG A 67 -13.62 -3.29 -4.33
N HIS A 68 -12.81 -2.36 -3.82
CA HIS A 68 -13.07 -1.71 -2.53
C HIS A 68 -13.26 -0.20 -2.62
N LEU A 69 -12.89 0.45 -3.72
CA LEU A 69 -13.10 1.87 -3.95
C LEU A 69 -14.07 2.08 -5.11
N ASN A 70 -14.96 3.06 -4.96
CA ASN A 70 -15.65 3.66 -6.10
C ASN A 70 -14.74 4.67 -6.84
N GLU A 71 -15.23 5.22 -7.95
CA GLU A 71 -14.48 6.15 -8.80
C GLU A 71 -14.02 7.41 -8.04
N ASP A 72 -14.91 8.06 -7.29
CA ASP A 72 -14.58 9.25 -6.50
C ASP A 72 -13.52 8.94 -5.42
N GLU A 73 -13.64 7.80 -4.75
CA GLU A 73 -12.67 7.34 -3.75
C GLU A 73 -11.30 7.04 -4.38
N TYR A 74 -11.28 6.41 -5.55
CA TYR A 74 -10.03 6.13 -6.27
C TYR A 74 -9.31 7.44 -6.65
N HIS A 75 -10.03 8.40 -7.23
CA HIS A 75 -9.44 9.69 -7.62
C HIS A 75 -8.93 10.46 -6.40
N LYS A 76 -9.77 10.60 -5.38
CA LYS A 76 -9.45 11.41 -4.21
C LYS A 76 -8.40 10.76 -3.31
N LEU A 77 -8.51 9.46 -3.03
CA LEU A 77 -7.68 8.79 -2.03
C LEU A 77 -6.41 8.20 -2.62
N PHE A 78 -6.47 7.62 -3.83
CA PHE A 78 -5.32 6.97 -4.46
C PHE A 78 -4.57 7.94 -5.39
N LEU A 79 -5.25 8.54 -6.38
CA LEU A 79 -4.61 9.48 -7.32
C LEU A 79 -4.30 10.85 -6.71
N LYS A 80 -4.95 11.21 -5.59
CA LYS A 80 -4.87 12.54 -4.97
C LYS A 80 -5.31 13.66 -5.90
N GLU A 81 -6.25 13.34 -6.79
CA GLU A 81 -6.87 14.28 -7.71
C GLU A 81 -8.28 14.61 -7.22
N ASP A 82 -8.64 15.88 -7.19
CA ASP A 82 -10.05 16.27 -7.05
C ASP A 82 -10.72 15.98 -8.40
N HIS A 83 -11.72 15.08 -8.41
CA HIS A 83 -12.45 14.73 -9.62
C HIS A 83 -13.03 16.02 -10.23
N PRO A 84 -12.62 16.42 -11.45
CA PRO A 84 -13.28 17.52 -12.12
C PRO A 84 -14.70 17.06 -12.43
N HIS A 85 -15.69 17.79 -11.93
CA HIS A 85 -17.09 17.66 -12.34
C HIS A 85 -17.27 18.00 -13.82
#